data_AF-A0A2D5PIU8-F1
#
_entry.id   AF-A0A2D5PIU8-F1
#
_cell.length_a   1.000
_cell.length_b   1.000
_cell.length_c   1.000
_cell.angle_alpha   90.00
_cell.angle_beta   90.00
_cell.angle_gamma   90.00
#
_symmetry.space_group_name_H-M   'P 1'
#
loop_
_entity.id
_entity.type
_entity.pdbx_description
1 polymer ?
#
loop_
_entity_poly.entity_id
_entity_poly.type
_entity_poly.pdbx_seq_one_letter_code
_entity_poly.pdbx_strand_id
1 'polypeptide(L)'
;MSQIELINHPDYIAFIAPFPCRVLSSAVLNGGLTGTRSLLNLRVDKHQPPPWPSPRDTLSAQAQKLALPQPVTGMMTAASMKSLGTAQADDGGLMVQCWVTAGLSNLLRAGDPADGVPVPGTINIWLYINQPLTDAALAEALILLTESKVTAVRDAGLQSPVSHLPASGTGTDSHAVICPQSSADGLDYCGKHTRAGELIGRTVLSACQQSISLCQRAIISGDT
;
A
#
# COMPACT_ATOMS: atom_id res chain seq x y z
N MET A 1 -24.79 -4.28 8.09
CA MET A 1 -23.45 -3.72 8.41
C MET A 1 -22.85 -3.29 7.09
N SER A 2 -22.51 -2.02 6.92
CA SER A 2 -21.92 -1.51 5.68
C SER A 2 -20.49 -2.06 5.54
N GLN A 3 -20.20 -2.71 4.41
CA GLN A 3 -18.88 -3.25 4.10
C GLN A 3 -17.98 -2.16 3.49
N ILE A 4 -16.68 -2.40 3.46
CA ILE A 4 -15.73 -1.61 2.68
C ILE A 4 -16.12 -1.68 1.20
N GLU A 5 -16.19 -0.52 0.55
CA GLU A 5 -16.38 -0.44 -0.90
C GLU A 5 -15.02 -0.27 -1.57
N LEU A 6 -14.71 -1.12 -2.55
CA LEU A 6 -13.50 -1.04 -3.35
C LEU A 6 -13.87 -0.73 -4.80
N ILE A 7 -13.40 0.41 -5.31
CA ILE A 7 -13.55 0.81 -6.70
C ILE A 7 -12.25 0.47 -7.42
N ASN A 8 -12.33 -0.39 -8.43
CA ASN A 8 -11.21 -0.74 -9.31
C ASN A 8 -11.42 -0.11 -10.69
N HIS A 9 -10.66 0.96 -10.98
CA HIS A 9 -10.72 1.70 -12.23
C HIS A 9 -9.36 1.61 -12.96
N PRO A 10 -9.31 1.65 -14.31
CA PRO A 10 -8.04 1.61 -15.05
C PRO A 10 -6.97 2.63 -14.61
N ASP A 11 -7.43 3.78 -14.09
CA ASP A 11 -6.58 4.90 -13.67
C ASP A 11 -6.47 5.07 -12.15
N TYR A 12 -7.27 4.36 -11.35
CA TYR A 12 -7.18 4.48 -9.89
C TYR A 12 -7.82 3.31 -9.19
N ILE A 13 -7.41 3.09 -7.95
CA ILE A 13 -8.15 2.27 -7.00
C ILE A 13 -8.60 3.18 -5.87
N ALA A 14 -9.86 3.02 -5.44
CA ALA A 14 -10.36 3.71 -4.26
C ALA A 14 -10.90 2.69 -3.25
N PHE A 15 -10.57 2.91 -1.99
CA PHE A 15 -11.14 2.23 -0.84
C PHE A 15 -12.02 3.23 -0.11
N ILE A 16 -13.27 2.88 0.17
CA ILE A 16 -14.20 3.73 0.91
C ILE A 16 -14.62 2.99 2.17
N ALA A 17 -14.21 3.54 3.31
CA ALA A 17 -14.56 2.99 4.60
C ALA A 17 -16.04 3.27 4.90
N PRO A 18 -16.79 2.32 5.47
CA PRO A 18 -18.17 2.53 5.91
C PRO A 18 -18.29 3.46 7.14
N PHE A 19 -17.23 3.53 7.94
CA PHE A 19 -17.12 4.35 9.16
C PHE A 19 -15.76 5.07 9.22
N PRO A 20 -15.59 6.11 10.07
CA PRO A 20 -14.28 6.73 10.30
C PRO A 20 -13.23 5.71 10.72
N CYS A 21 -12.08 5.75 10.06
CA CYS A 21 -10.93 4.90 10.36
C CYS A 21 -9.74 5.75 10.79
N ARG A 22 -8.82 5.13 11.52
CA ARG A 22 -7.47 5.64 11.72
C ARG A 22 -6.56 5.05 10.65
N VAL A 23 -5.50 5.78 10.29
CA VAL A 23 -4.48 5.31 9.37
C VAL A 23 -3.11 5.76 9.84
N LEU A 24 -2.13 4.86 9.76
CA LEU A 24 -0.71 5.18 9.81
C LEU A 24 -0.12 4.89 8.43
N SER A 25 0.41 5.91 7.75
CA SER A 25 0.88 5.75 6.36
C SER A 25 2.06 6.63 5.98
N SER A 26 2.76 6.23 4.92
CA SER A 26 3.72 7.06 4.17
C SER A 26 3.09 7.70 2.92
N ALA A 27 1.77 7.90 2.92
CA ALA A 27 1.03 8.46 1.81
C ALA A 27 1.40 9.93 1.52
N VAL A 28 1.30 10.33 0.26
CA VAL A 28 1.62 11.70 -0.20
C VAL A 28 0.59 12.71 0.31
N LEU A 29 -0.70 12.37 0.18
CA LEU A 29 -1.80 13.15 0.69
C LEU A 29 -2.26 12.59 2.03
N ASN A 30 -2.25 13.44 3.06
CA ASN A 30 -2.67 13.09 4.43
C ASN A 30 -1.96 11.85 5.00
N GLY A 31 -0.64 11.76 4.80
CA GLY A 31 0.22 10.75 5.43
C GLY A 31 0.49 11.01 6.92
N GLY A 32 1.23 10.12 7.57
CA GLY A 32 1.43 10.08 9.02
C GLY A 32 0.32 9.32 9.74
N LEU A 33 0.19 9.56 11.05
CA LEU A 33 -0.91 9.04 11.87
C LEU A 33 -2.07 10.03 11.85
N THR A 34 -3.19 9.65 11.25
CA THR A 34 -4.36 10.53 11.08
C THR A 34 -5.67 9.74 10.96
N GLY A 35 -6.79 10.43 10.76
CA GLY A 35 -8.07 9.85 10.38
C GLY A 35 -8.23 9.73 8.87
N THR A 36 -9.04 8.77 8.41
CA THR A 36 -9.38 8.57 7.00
C THR A 36 -10.80 8.05 6.83
N ARG A 37 -11.44 8.42 5.72
CA ARG A 37 -12.69 7.83 5.23
C ARG A 37 -12.52 7.15 3.88
N SER A 38 -11.53 7.55 3.11
CA SER A 38 -11.22 6.91 1.83
C SER A 38 -9.73 6.87 1.59
N LEU A 39 -9.26 5.83 0.88
CA LEU A 39 -7.92 5.79 0.32
C LEU A 39 -7.99 5.86 -1.19
N LEU A 40 -7.05 6.58 -1.79
CA LEU A 40 -6.92 6.74 -3.24
C LEU A 40 -5.52 6.32 -3.66
N ASN A 41 -5.43 5.35 -4.57
CA ASN A 41 -4.19 4.98 -5.24
C ASN A 41 -4.34 5.40 -6.71
N LEU A 42 -3.75 6.54 -7.06
CA LEU A 42 -3.91 7.16 -8.36
C LEU A 42 -2.80 6.70 -9.32
N ARG A 43 -3.18 6.18 -10.49
CA ARG A 43 -2.24 5.93 -11.58
C ARG A 43 -1.83 7.26 -12.19
N VAL A 44 -0.54 7.45 -12.40
CA VAL A 44 0.01 8.56 -13.18
C VAL A 44 0.79 8.06 -14.38
N ASP A 45 0.72 8.81 -15.47
CA ASP A 45 1.46 8.50 -16.68
C ASP A 45 2.94 8.88 -16.51
N LYS A 46 3.82 7.89 -16.72
CA LYS A 46 5.28 8.06 -16.68
C LYS A 46 5.84 8.86 -17.87
N HIS A 47 5.05 9.06 -18.92
CA HIS A 47 5.45 9.73 -20.16
C HIS A 47 4.86 11.14 -20.32
N GLN A 48 4.05 11.60 -19.36
CA GLN A 48 3.47 12.93 -19.43
C GLN A 48 4.57 14.00 -19.43
N PRO A 49 4.63 14.93 -20.40
CA PRO A 49 5.64 15.98 -20.39
C PRO A 49 5.38 17.01 -19.27
N PRO A 50 6.44 17.62 -18.71
CA PRO A 50 6.31 18.71 -17.74
C PRO A 50 5.70 19.98 -18.37
N PRO A 51 5.15 20.92 -17.57
CA PRO A 51 5.15 20.95 -16.11
C PRO A 51 4.08 20.06 -15.47
N TRP A 52 4.40 19.46 -14.33
CA TRP A 52 3.45 18.69 -13.53
C TRP A 52 2.98 19.49 -12.30
N PRO A 53 1.69 19.42 -11.93
CA PRO A 53 1.24 19.89 -10.63
C PRO A 53 1.90 19.09 -9.50
N SER A 54 1.87 19.63 -8.29
CA SER A 54 2.33 18.90 -7.10
C SER A 54 1.60 17.55 -6.98
N PRO A 55 2.28 16.46 -6.59
CA PRO A 55 1.64 15.18 -6.27
C PRO A 55 0.45 15.32 -5.30
N ARG A 56 0.59 16.18 -4.29
CA ARG A 56 -0.46 16.46 -3.31
C ARG A 56 -1.68 17.14 -3.95
N ASP A 57 -1.46 18.13 -4.81
CA ASP A 57 -2.54 18.88 -5.47
C ASP A 57 -3.26 18.00 -6.47
N THR A 58 -2.51 17.15 -7.19
CA THR A 58 -3.05 16.15 -8.12
C THR A 58 -4.00 15.19 -7.41
N LEU A 59 -3.56 14.63 -6.28
CA LEU A 59 -4.38 13.74 -5.46
C LEU A 59 -5.60 14.45 -4.87
N SER A 60 -5.42 15.69 -4.39
CA SER A 60 -6.52 16.47 -3.81
C SER A 60 -7.60 16.78 -4.85
N ALA A 61 -7.19 17.24 -6.04
CA ALA A 61 -8.10 17.52 -7.15
C ALA A 61 -8.81 16.25 -7.63
N GLN A 62 -8.09 15.13 -7.74
CA GLN A 62 -8.71 13.87 -8.16
C GLN A 62 -9.69 13.34 -7.11
N ALA A 63 -9.35 13.41 -5.82
CA ALA A 63 -10.26 13.02 -4.74
C ALA A 63 -11.55 13.85 -4.74
N GLN A 64 -11.44 15.16 -5.00
CA GLN A 64 -12.60 16.06 -5.15
C GLN A 64 -13.43 15.71 -6.39
N LYS A 65 -12.79 15.49 -7.54
CA LYS A 65 -13.46 15.11 -8.80
C LYS A 65 -14.25 13.80 -8.66
N LEU A 66 -13.70 12.84 -7.92
CA LEU A 66 -14.34 11.56 -7.63
C LEU A 66 -15.37 11.62 -6.49
N ALA A 67 -15.56 12.79 -5.87
CA ALA A 67 -16.42 13.00 -4.71
C ALA A 67 -16.16 12.00 -3.56
N LEU A 68 -14.87 11.65 -3.33
CA LEU A 68 -14.51 10.70 -2.29
C LEU A 68 -14.82 11.26 -0.89
N PRO A 69 -15.43 10.46 0.00
CA PRO A 69 -15.64 10.84 1.40
C PRO A 69 -14.34 11.26 2.09
N GLN A 70 -14.38 12.42 2.76
CA GLN A 70 -13.24 13.03 3.43
C GLN A 70 -13.10 12.54 4.89
N PRO A 71 -11.89 12.53 5.47
CA PRO A 71 -10.61 12.83 4.82
C PRO A 71 -10.10 11.70 3.92
N VAL A 72 -9.36 12.05 2.86
CA VAL A 72 -8.78 11.08 1.90
C VAL A 72 -7.28 10.92 2.14
N THR A 73 -6.81 9.68 2.23
CA THR A 73 -5.38 9.33 2.25
C THR A 73 -4.96 8.90 0.85
N GLY A 74 -4.00 9.60 0.24
CA GLY A 74 -3.70 9.45 -1.18
C GLY A 74 -2.26 9.00 -1.47
N MET A 75 -2.14 7.95 -2.28
CA MET A 75 -0.91 7.44 -2.87
C MET A 75 -0.94 7.59 -4.39
N MET A 76 0.23 7.66 -5.02
CA MET A 76 0.36 7.69 -6.47
C MET A 76 1.23 6.54 -6.93
N THR A 77 0.98 6.06 -8.13
CA THR A 77 1.80 5.01 -8.73
C THR A 77 1.85 5.14 -10.25
N ALA A 78 2.99 4.82 -10.85
CA ALA A 78 3.07 4.59 -12.29
C ALA A 78 2.79 3.11 -12.66
N ALA A 79 2.55 2.25 -11.66
CA ALA A 79 2.23 0.85 -11.88
C ALA A 79 0.88 0.70 -12.59
N SER A 80 0.76 -0.35 -13.39
CA SER A 80 -0.51 -0.73 -13.99
C SER A 80 -1.50 -1.17 -12.90
N MET A 81 -2.74 -0.68 -12.95
CA MET A 81 -3.80 -1.12 -12.03
C MET A 81 -4.17 -2.60 -12.21
N LYS A 82 -3.77 -3.22 -13.33
CA LYS A 82 -3.86 -4.68 -13.54
C LYS A 82 -2.91 -5.48 -12.62
N SER A 83 -1.96 -4.82 -11.95
CA SER A 83 -1.08 -5.44 -10.96
C SER A 83 -1.72 -5.60 -9.58
N LEU A 84 -3.00 -5.26 -9.41
CA LEU A 84 -3.68 -5.35 -8.12
C LEU A 84 -3.71 -6.80 -7.59
N GLY A 85 -2.88 -7.07 -6.59
CA GLY A 85 -2.93 -8.27 -5.76
C GLY A 85 -3.78 -8.02 -4.52
N THR A 86 -4.55 -9.02 -4.10
CA THR A 86 -5.42 -8.93 -2.93
C THR A 86 -5.34 -10.20 -2.10
N ALA A 87 -5.40 -10.05 -0.78
CA ALA A 87 -5.49 -11.19 0.11
C ALA A 87 -6.33 -10.85 1.33
N GLN A 88 -6.91 -11.89 1.93
CA GLN A 88 -7.63 -11.79 3.19
C GLN A 88 -7.30 -13.02 4.05
N ALA A 89 -7.19 -12.81 5.35
CA ALA A 89 -7.16 -13.88 6.33
C ALA A 89 -8.05 -13.52 7.52
N ASP A 90 -8.74 -14.53 8.05
CA ASP A 90 -9.68 -14.41 9.16
C ASP A 90 -9.37 -15.49 10.19
N ASP A 91 -9.40 -15.11 11.46
CA ASP A 91 -9.44 -16.07 12.56
C ASP A 91 -10.08 -15.46 13.81
N GLY A 92 -11.00 -16.20 14.44
CA GLY A 92 -11.58 -15.80 15.73
C GLY A 92 -12.24 -14.42 15.75
N GLY A 93 -12.72 -13.91 14.61
CA GLY A 93 -13.29 -12.55 14.49
C GLY A 93 -12.28 -11.43 14.22
N LEU A 94 -10.99 -11.75 14.19
CA LEU A 94 -9.94 -10.86 13.66
C LEU A 94 -9.78 -11.11 12.17
N MET A 95 -9.98 -10.06 11.38
CA MET A 95 -9.88 -10.07 9.93
C MET A 95 -8.81 -9.08 9.49
N VAL A 96 -7.98 -9.52 8.54
CA VAL A 96 -6.96 -8.70 7.88
C VAL A 96 -7.17 -8.80 6.36
N GLN A 97 -7.23 -7.65 5.69
CA GLN A 97 -7.31 -7.53 4.24
C GLN A 97 -6.15 -6.70 3.71
N CYS A 98 -5.58 -7.09 2.57
CA CYS A 98 -4.48 -6.36 1.95
C CYS A 98 -4.70 -6.18 0.45
N TRP A 99 -4.34 -5.00 -0.05
CA TRP A 99 -4.32 -4.65 -1.47
C TRP A 99 -2.96 -4.10 -1.83
N VAL A 100 -2.39 -4.59 -2.94
CA VAL A 100 -1.06 -4.24 -3.40
C VAL A 100 -1.08 -3.94 -4.88
N THR A 101 -0.53 -2.80 -5.30
CA THR A 101 -0.15 -2.58 -6.71
C THR A 101 1.36 -2.50 -6.80
N ALA A 102 1.96 -3.14 -7.79
CA ALA A 102 3.42 -3.24 -7.91
C ALA A 102 3.89 -2.72 -9.27
N GLY A 103 4.83 -1.77 -9.24
CA GLY A 103 5.67 -1.39 -10.37
C GLY A 103 7.13 -1.71 -10.05
N LEU A 104 7.75 -2.58 -10.85
CA LEU A 104 9.07 -3.15 -10.54
C LEU A 104 10.24 -2.47 -11.27
N SER A 105 10.00 -1.30 -11.89
CA SER A 105 10.99 -0.58 -12.70
C SER A 105 12.02 0.21 -11.89
N ASN A 106 11.81 0.38 -10.58
CA ASN A 106 12.73 1.10 -9.68
C ASN A 106 13.04 0.27 -8.42
N LEU A 107 13.39 -1.00 -8.60
CA LEU A 107 13.76 -1.87 -7.49
C LEU A 107 15.02 -1.33 -6.81
N LEU A 108 14.99 -1.17 -5.49
CA LEU A 108 16.12 -0.70 -4.70
C LEU A 108 16.23 -1.50 -3.40
N ARG A 109 17.44 -1.54 -2.85
CA ARG A 109 17.74 -2.13 -1.56
C ARG A 109 17.96 -1.01 -0.53
N ALA A 110 17.41 -1.19 0.67
CA ALA A 110 17.70 -0.32 1.78
C ALA A 110 19.22 -0.27 2.05
N GLY A 111 19.79 0.94 2.03
CA GLY A 111 21.22 1.18 2.13
C GLY A 111 21.96 1.31 0.80
N ASP A 112 21.29 1.17 -0.34
CA ASP A 112 21.85 1.55 -1.63
C ASP A 112 22.18 3.06 -1.66
N PRO A 113 23.22 3.48 -2.42
CA PRO A 113 23.50 4.90 -2.61
C PRO A 113 22.33 5.59 -3.31
N ALA A 114 21.96 6.78 -2.83
CA ALA A 114 20.91 7.59 -3.41
C ALA A 114 21.49 8.59 -4.43
N ASP A 115 20.98 8.57 -5.65
CA ASP A 115 21.27 9.57 -6.69
C ASP A 115 20.25 10.73 -6.73
N GLY A 116 19.15 10.59 -5.99
CA GLY A 116 18.06 11.55 -5.93
C GLY A 116 17.19 11.60 -7.18
N VAL A 117 17.34 10.66 -8.11
CA VAL A 117 16.60 10.64 -9.38
C VAL A 117 15.29 9.87 -9.20
N PRO A 118 14.12 10.50 -9.38
CA PRO A 118 12.83 9.81 -9.25
C PRO A 118 12.59 8.94 -10.47
N VAL A 119 12.66 7.61 -10.29
CA VAL A 119 12.28 6.63 -11.32
C VAL A 119 10.86 6.11 -11.04
N PRO A 120 9.94 6.17 -12.02
CA PRO A 120 8.61 5.62 -11.89
C PRO A 120 8.61 4.14 -11.54
N GLY A 121 7.71 3.71 -10.66
CA GLY A 121 7.58 2.32 -10.21
C GLY A 121 7.53 2.24 -8.70
N THR A 122 6.37 1.86 -8.17
CA THR A 122 6.17 1.76 -6.72
C THR A 122 5.32 0.57 -6.33
N ILE A 123 5.65 -0.01 -5.18
CA ILE A 123 4.78 -0.94 -4.49
C ILE A 123 3.95 -0.15 -3.47
N ASN A 124 2.67 0.02 -3.78
CA ASN A 124 1.72 0.66 -2.87
C ASN A 124 0.90 -0.42 -2.16
N ILE A 125 0.81 -0.35 -0.83
CA ILE A 125 0.17 -1.36 0.01
C ILE A 125 -0.85 -0.70 0.93
N TRP A 126 -2.08 -1.23 0.92
CA TRP A 126 -3.09 -0.97 1.94
C TRP A 126 -3.33 -2.22 2.75
N LEU A 127 -3.33 -2.08 4.07
CA LEU A 127 -3.60 -3.14 5.02
C LEU A 127 -4.73 -2.71 5.94
N TYR A 128 -5.89 -3.34 5.82
CA TYR A 128 -7.02 -3.11 6.72
C TYR A 128 -7.10 -4.20 7.78
N ILE A 129 -7.31 -3.80 9.03
CA ILE A 129 -7.55 -4.68 10.17
C ILE A 129 -8.90 -4.28 10.78
N ASN A 130 -9.81 -5.25 10.95
CA ASN A 130 -11.19 -4.97 11.38
C ASN A 130 -11.35 -4.62 12.87
N GLN A 131 -10.25 -4.62 13.64
CA GLN A 131 -10.21 -4.27 15.05
C GLN A 131 -9.53 -2.92 15.27
N PRO A 132 -9.97 -2.11 16.24
CA PRO A 132 -9.23 -0.92 16.65
C PRO A 132 -7.82 -1.28 17.12
N LEU A 133 -6.86 -0.39 16.88
CA LEU A 133 -5.46 -0.57 17.27
C LEU A 133 -4.97 0.64 18.07
N THR A 134 -4.11 0.39 19.05
CA THR A 134 -3.32 1.45 19.68
C THR A 134 -2.29 2.01 18.71
N ASP A 135 -1.69 3.16 19.06
CA ASP A 135 -0.65 3.78 18.23
C ASP A 135 0.59 2.89 18.11
N ALA A 136 0.92 2.19 19.19
CA ALA A 136 2.00 1.20 19.21
C ALA A 136 1.67 0.00 18.31
N ALA A 137 0.45 -0.54 18.38
CA ALA A 137 0.03 -1.64 17.52
C ALA A 137 -0.04 -1.26 16.03
N LEU A 138 -0.42 -0.01 15.70
CA LEU A 138 -0.34 0.52 14.33
C LEU A 138 1.10 0.56 13.82
N ALA A 139 2.04 1.02 14.66
CA ALA A 139 3.46 1.03 14.32
C ALA A 139 4.01 -0.39 14.12
N GLU A 140 3.68 -1.34 15.01
CA GLU A 140 4.05 -2.74 14.86
C GLU A 140 3.49 -3.36 13.58
N ALA A 141 2.22 -3.09 13.26
CA ALA A 141 1.59 -3.55 12.03
C ALA A 141 2.28 -2.99 10.78
N LEU A 142 2.70 -1.72 10.80
CA LEU A 142 3.44 -1.11 9.69
C LEU A 142 4.84 -1.74 9.50
N ILE A 143 5.51 -2.07 10.60
CA ILE A 143 6.79 -2.80 10.57
C ILE A 143 6.59 -4.18 9.92
N LEU A 144 5.59 -4.95 10.36
CA LEU A 144 5.30 -6.26 9.79
C LEU A 144 4.89 -6.22 8.33
N LEU A 145 4.07 -5.24 7.94
CA LEU A 145 3.73 -4.99 6.55
C LEU A 145 5.01 -4.81 5.73
N THR A 146 5.94 -4.00 6.22
CA THR A 146 7.22 -3.73 5.56
C THR A 146 8.09 -4.98 5.45
N GLU A 147 8.25 -5.74 6.54
CA GLU A 147 9.01 -7.00 6.53
C GLU A 147 8.41 -8.06 5.59
N SER A 148 7.07 -8.14 5.52
CA SER A 148 6.37 -9.08 4.67
C SER A 148 6.54 -8.74 3.18
N LYS A 149 6.46 -7.45 2.83
CA LYS A 149 6.82 -6.98 1.48
C LYS A 149 8.27 -7.32 1.14
N VAL A 150 9.21 -7.02 2.03
CA VAL A 150 10.64 -7.33 1.81
C VAL A 150 10.82 -8.83 1.57
N THR A 151 10.14 -9.67 2.35
CA THR A 151 10.16 -11.13 2.18
C THR A 151 9.61 -11.53 0.81
N ALA A 152 8.47 -10.97 0.39
CA ALA A 152 7.89 -11.24 -0.94
C ALA A 152 8.83 -10.86 -2.09
N VAL A 153 9.46 -9.69 -2.02
CA VAL A 153 10.41 -9.18 -3.02
C VAL A 153 11.66 -10.07 -3.09
N ARG A 154 12.19 -10.46 -1.92
CA ARG A 154 13.34 -11.36 -1.81
C ARG A 154 13.03 -12.74 -2.37
N ASP A 155 11.90 -13.32 -2.00
CA ASP A 155 11.50 -14.67 -2.44
C ASP A 155 11.19 -14.71 -3.95
N ALA A 156 10.79 -13.58 -4.53
CA ALA A 156 10.66 -13.41 -5.98
C ALA A 156 12.01 -13.25 -6.72
N GLY A 157 13.13 -13.24 -6.00
CA GLY A 157 14.47 -13.13 -6.59
C GLY A 157 14.79 -11.75 -7.17
N LEU A 158 14.06 -10.71 -6.77
CA LEU A 158 14.23 -9.35 -7.30
C LEU A 158 15.47 -8.68 -6.71
N GLN A 159 16.28 -8.06 -7.56
CA GLN A 159 17.55 -7.43 -7.19
C GLN A 159 17.53 -5.93 -7.49
N SER A 160 18.30 -5.18 -6.70
CA SER A 160 18.59 -3.79 -7.01
C SER A 160 19.54 -3.73 -8.21
N PRO A 161 19.28 -2.87 -9.22
CA PRO A 161 20.21 -2.65 -10.32
C PRO A 161 21.45 -1.86 -9.90
N VAL A 162 21.45 -1.26 -8.69
CA VAL A 162 22.54 -0.44 -8.16
C VAL A 162 23.60 -1.32 -7.47
N SER A 163 23.16 -2.15 -6.51
CA SER A 163 24.08 -3.01 -5.74
C SER A 163 24.15 -4.45 -6.20
N HIS A 164 23.24 -4.89 -7.09
CA HIS A 164 23.05 -6.28 -7.50
C HIS A 164 22.76 -7.25 -6.33
N LEU A 165 22.37 -6.70 -5.18
CA LEU A 165 21.93 -7.45 -4.01
C LEU A 165 20.40 -7.54 -3.99
N PRO A 166 19.81 -8.46 -3.20
CA PRO A 166 18.35 -8.56 -3.08
C PRO A 166 17.72 -7.21 -2.71
N ALA A 167 16.73 -6.80 -3.50
CA ALA A 167 15.97 -5.58 -3.28
C ALA A 167 15.07 -5.72 -2.03
N SER A 168 14.75 -4.60 -1.40
CA SER A 168 13.78 -4.54 -0.29
C SER A 168 12.41 -4.01 -0.73
N GLY A 169 12.31 -3.51 -1.95
CA GLY A 169 11.12 -2.86 -2.50
C GLY A 169 11.52 -1.93 -3.64
N THR A 170 10.82 -0.81 -3.79
CA THR A 170 11.21 0.24 -4.74
C THR A 170 11.66 1.51 -4.02
N GLY A 171 12.23 2.45 -4.77
CA GLY A 171 12.64 3.76 -4.23
C GLY A 171 11.49 4.64 -3.71
N THR A 172 10.23 4.29 -3.96
CA THR A 172 9.06 5.13 -3.62
C THR A 172 7.88 4.35 -3.05
N ASP A 173 8.15 3.21 -2.41
CA ASP A 173 7.09 2.40 -1.78
C ASP A 173 6.22 3.24 -0.83
N SER A 174 4.90 3.05 -0.91
CA SER A 174 3.96 3.71 0.00
C SER A 174 3.07 2.69 0.70
N HIS A 175 2.94 2.81 2.01
CA HIS A 175 2.21 1.85 2.84
C HIS A 175 1.15 2.58 3.67
N ALA A 176 0.02 1.92 3.92
CA ALA A 176 -1.00 2.37 4.86
C ALA A 176 -1.54 1.19 5.67
N VAL A 177 -1.56 1.33 6.99
CA VAL A 177 -2.30 0.45 7.90
C VAL A 177 -3.54 1.18 8.36
N ILE A 178 -4.70 0.56 8.16
CA ILE A 178 -6.03 1.13 8.40
C ILE A 178 -6.76 0.28 9.44
N CYS A 179 -7.36 0.92 10.42
CA CYS A 179 -8.22 0.26 11.40
C CYS A 179 -9.43 1.15 11.76
N PRO A 180 -10.54 0.60 12.26
CA PRO A 180 -11.63 1.40 12.79
C PRO A 180 -11.15 2.44 13.82
N GLN A 181 -11.74 3.63 13.79
CA GLN A 181 -11.59 4.58 14.89
C GLN A 181 -12.50 4.15 16.04
N SER A 182 -11.94 4.00 17.24
CA SER A 182 -12.69 3.63 18.44
C SER A 182 -12.13 4.36 19.66
N SER A 183 -13.01 4.65 20.62
CA SER A 183 -12.65 5.10 21.97
C SER A 183 -12.53 3.93 22.97
N ALA A 184 -12.92 2.72 22.56
CA ALA A 184 -12.76 1.51 23.35
C ALA A 184 -11.36 0.89 23.14
N ASP A 185 -11.00 -0.04 24.02
CA ASP A 185 -9.72 -0.75 23.96
C ASP A 185 -9.51 -1.40 22.57
N GLY A 186 -8.34 -1.13 21.99
CA GLY A 186 -7.89 -1.76 20.75
C GLY A 186 -6.92 -2.88 21.04
N LEU A 187 -6.43 -3.56 20.00
CA LEU A 187 -5.29 -4.45 20.16
C LEU A 187 -4.06 -3.62 20.55
N ASP A 188 -3.38 -4.05 21.61
CA ASP A 188 -2.16 -3.42 22.10
C ASP A 188 -0.92 -3.82 21.30
N TYR A 189 -0.96 -5.00 20.68
CA TYR A 189 0.19 -5.62 20.03
C TYR A 189 -0.18 -6.28 18.71
N CYS A 190 0.65 -6.04 17.70
CA CYS A 190 0.59 -6.67 16.39
C CYS A 190 1.87 -7.46 16.08
N GLY A 191 2.84 -7.58 16.99
CA GLY A 191 4.11 -8.29 16.75
C GLY A 191 3.98 -9.76 16.33
N LYS A 192 5.05 -10.35 15.78
CA LYS A 192 5.06 -11.69 15.13
C LYS A 192 4.52 -12.85 15.97
N HIS A 193 4.56 -12.74 17.29
CA HIS A 193 4.09 -13.78 18.22
C HIS A 193 2.59 -13.69 18.51
N THR A 194 1.93 -12.60 18.10
CA THR A 194 0.49 -12.42 18.27
C THR A 194 -0.25 -12.99 17.07
N ARG A 195 -1.53 -13.32 17.27
CA ARG A 195 -2.39 -13.78 16.19
C ARG A 195 -2.56 -12.71 15.11
N ALA A 196 -2.65 -11.43 15.50
CA ALA A 196 -2.66 -10.31 14.57
C ALA A 196 -1.40 -10.28 13.71
N GLY A 197 -0.23 -10.45 14.31
CA GLY A 197 1.03 -10.47 13.57
C GLY A 197 1.12 -11.59 12.55
N GLU A 198 0.66 -12.79 12.89
CA GLU A 198 0.59 -13.91 11.95
C GLU A 198 -0.33 -13.60 10.76
N LEU A 199 -1.55 -13.13 11.03
CA LEU A 199 -2.53 -12.81 9.98
C LEU A 199 -2.03 -11.68 9.08
N ILE A 200 -1.46 -10.62 9.65
CA ILE A 200 -0.82 -9.52 8.89
C ILE A 200 0.26 -10.08 7.99
N GLY A 201 1.21 -10.84 8.55
CA GLY A 201 2.35 -11.35 7.80
C GLY A 201 1.93 -12.22 6.61
N ARG A 202 1.03 -13.18 6.85
CA ARG A 202 0.51 -14.08 5.81
C ARG A 202 -0.26 -13.32 4.73
N THR A 203 -1.11 -12.37 5.12
CA THR A 203 -1.97 -11.63 4.20
C THR A 203 -1.15 -10.70 3.31
N VAL A 204 -0.23 -9.92 3.88
CA VAL A 204 0.63 -9.01 3.12
C VAL A 204 1.56 -9.78 2.19
N LEU A 205 2.16 -10.88 2.66
CA LEU A 205 3.03 -11.72 1.84
C LEU A 205 2.29 -12.26 0.61
N SER A 206 1.09 -12.82 0.82
CA SER A 206 0.26 -13.37 -0.27
C SER A 206 -0.14 -12.29 -1.29
N ALA A 207 -0.60 -11.12 -0.82
CA ALA A 207 -1.00 -10.03 -1.71
C ALA A 207 0.19 -9.48 -2.51
N CYS A 208 1.37 -9.35 -1.88
CA CYS A 208 2.60 -8.93 -2.55
C CYS A 208 3.03 -9.94 -3.62
N GLN A 209 3.06 -11.24 -3.30
CA GLN A 209 3.42 -12.30 -4.24
C GLN A 209 2.49 -12.31 -5.47
N GLN A 210 1.19 -12.14 -5.25
CA GLN A 210 0.22 -12.04 -6.34
C GLN A 210 0.46 -10.79 -7.20
N SER A 211 0.65 -9.63 -6.58
CA SER A 211 0.87 -8.36 -7.29
C SER A 211 2.16 -8.36 -8.10
N ILE A 212 3.25 -8.86 -7.52
CA ILE A 212 4.55 -9.04 -8.21
C ILE A 212 4.37 -9.97 -9.42
N SER A 213 3.70 -11.11 -9.24
CA SER A 213 3.45 -12.07 -10.32
C SER A 213 2.62 -11.46 -11.46
N LEU A 214 1.59 -10.67 -11.13
CA LEU A 214 0.77 -9.95 -12.12
C LEU A 214 1.61 -8.92 -12.89
N CYS A 215 2.45 -8.17 -12.18
CA CYS A 215 3.35 -7.18 -12.79
C CYS A 215 4.35 -7.84 -13.74
N GLN A 216 5.00 -8.93 -13.33
CA GLN A 216 5.94 -9.68 -14.17
C GLN A 216 5.26 -10.22 -15.43
N ARG A 217 4.04 -10.76 -15.33
CA ARG A 217 3.27 -11.21 -16.50
C ARG A 217 2.96 -10.07 -17.47
N ALA A 218 2.57 -8.89 -16.95
CA ALA A 218 2.30 -7.73 -17.79
C ALA A 218 3.56 -7.21 -18.52
N ILE A 219 4.72 -7.27 -17.87
CA ILE A 219 6.01 -6.95 -18.50
C ILE A 219 6.32 -7.92 -19.65
N ILE A 220 6.07 -9.20 -19.46
CA ILE A 220 6.29 -10.23 -20.50
C ILE A 220 5.30 -10.08 -21.66
N SER A 221 4.04 -9.70 -21.39
CA SER A 221 3.01 -9.53 -22.42
C SER A 221 3.05 -8.17 -23.15
N GLY A 222 3.82 -7.21 -22.65
CA GLY A 222 3.89 -5.85 -23.21
C GLY A 222 2.71 -4.94 -22.85
N ASP A 223 1.93 -5.29 -21.83
CA ASP A 223 0.72 -4.57 -21.40
C ASP A 223 0.98 -3.41 -20.41
N THR A 224 2.22 -2.91 -20.34
CA THR A 224 2.68 -1.95 -19.30
C THR A 224 2.43 -0.49 -19.62
#